data_AF-A0A829NG36-F1
#
_entry.id   AF-A0A829NG36-F1
#
_cell.length_a   1.000
_cell.length_b   1.000
_cell.length_c   1.000
_cell.angle_alpha   90.00
_cell.angle_beta   90.00
_cell.angle_gamma   90.00
#
_symmetry.space_group_name_H-M   'P 1'
#
loop_
_entity.id
_entity.type
_entity.pdbx_description
1 polymer ?
#
loop_
_entity_poly.entity_id
_entity_poly.type
_entity_poly.pdbx_seq_one_letter_code
_entity_poly.pdbx_strand_id
1 'polypeptide(L)' 'MILEEMLRDERAAGRREGLQEGELNGQRAMLRSFLEDLGSIPPELEKKLFEESDATVLKNWLKIAATSKSIEEFIQKIQ' A
#
# COMPACT_ATOMS: atom_id res chain seq x y z
N MET A 1 -16.77 17.65 29.05
CA MET A 1 -15.44 17.22 28.54
C MET A 1 -14.50 18.41 28.69
N ILE A 2 -13.29 18.22 29.23
CA ILE A 2 -12.31 19.32 29.40
C ILE A 2 -11.43 19.43 28.14
N LEU A 3 -10.97 20.64 27.81
CA LEU A 3 -10.17 20.93 26.60
C LEU A 3 -8.91 20.04 26.50
N GLU A 4 -8.27 19.74 27.63
CA GLU A 4 -7.08 18.89 27.67
C GLU A 4 -7.36 17.46 27.21
N GLU A 5 -8.53 16.90 27.54
CA GLU A 5 -8.92 15.56 27.14
C GLU A 5 -9.24 15.52 25.64
N MET A 6 -9.91 16.55 25.11
CA MET A 6 -10.14 16.68 23.66
C MET A 6 -8.82 16.71 22.87
N LEU A 7 -7.85 17.52 23.33
CA LEU A 7 -6.54 17.61 22.69
C LEU A 7 -5.70 16.32 22.81
N ARG A 8 -5.96 15.47 23.81
CA ARG A 8 -5.32 14.15 23.92
C ARG A 8 -5.91 13.18 22.91
N ASP A 9 -7.23 13.17 22.77
CA ASP A 9 -7.94 12.32 21.83
C ASP A 9 -7.58 12.66 20.38
N GLU A 10 -7.54 13.96 20.02
CA GLU A 10 -7.13 14.40 18.68
C GLU A 10 -5.69 13.96 18.35
N ARG A 11 -4.75 14.11 19.28
CA ARG A 11 -3.37 13.63 19.07
C ARG A 11 -3.30 12.11 18.93
N ALA A 12 -4.14 11.37 19.66
CA ALA A 12 -4.20 9.92 19.56
C ALA A 12 -4.79 9.47 18.21
N ALA A 13 -5.83 10.15 17.73
CA ALA A 13 -6.42 9.93 16.41
C ALA A 13 -5.38 10.21 15.31
N GLY A 14 -4.72 11.37 15.33
CA GLY A 14 -3.71 11.71 14.33
C GLY A 14 -2.52 10.75 14.31
N ARG A 15 -2.08 10.24 15.47
CA ARG A 15 -1.05 9.17 15.49
C ARG A 15 -1.54 7.88 14.85
N ARG A 16 -2.80 7.50 15.06
CA ARG A 16 -3.39 6.29 14.48
C ARG A 16 -3.51 6.41 12.97
N GLU A 17 -4.01 7.54 12.47
CA GLU A 17 -4.12 7.84 11.05
C GLU A 17 -2.74 7.83 10.38
N GLY A 18 -1.75 8.51 10.97
CA GLY A 18 -0.39 8.53 10.45
C GLY A 18 0.29 7.16 10.40
N LEU A 19 0.05 6.30 11.41
CA LEU A 19 0.53 4.92 11.38
C LEU A 19 -0.12 4.10 10.26
N GLN A 20 -1.43 4.24 10.08
CA GLN A 20 -2.18 3.53 9.04
C GLN A 20 -1.73 3.97 7.64
N GLU A 21 -1.61 5.28 7.42
CA GLU A 21 -1.14 5.82 6.15
C GLU A 21 0.32 5.45 5.87
N GLY A 22 1.17 5.48 6.89
CA GLY A 22 2.56 5.03 6.79
C GLY A 22 2.69 3.56 6.40
N GLU A 23 1.84 2.69 6.96
CA GLU A 23 1.82 1.27 6.61
C GLU A 23 1.41 1.06 5.13
N LEU A 24 0.35 1.73 4.68
CA LEU A 24 -0.10 1.65 3.28
C LEU A 24 0.98 2.14 2.32
N ASN A 25 1.59 3.29 2.60
CA ASN A 25 2.65 3.84 1.77
C ASN A 25 3.89 2.94 1.74
N GLY A 26 4.26 2.33 2.88
CA GLY A 26 5.34 1.35 2.94
C GLY A 26 5.07 0.11 2.09
N GLN A 27 3.85 -0.42 2.13
CA GLN A 27 3.46 -1.57 1.31
C GLN A 27 3.45 -1.26 -0.18
N ARG A 28 2.93 -0.09 -0.59
CA ARG A 28 2.95 0.38 -1.98
C ARG A 28 4.38 0.54 -2.49
N ALA A 29 5.26 1.17 -1.71
CA ALA A 29 6.66 1.37 -2.08
C ALA A 29 7.40 0.04 -2.22
N MET A 30 7.18 -0.90 -1.30
CA MET A 30 7.74 -2.25 -1.38
C MET A 30 7.25 -2.98 -2.63
N LEU A 31 5.94 -2.98 -2.86
CA LEU A 31 5.35 -3.65 -4.03
C LEU A 31 5.89 -3.09 -5.33
N ARG A 32 5.99 -1.76 -5.45
CA ARG A 32 6.60 -1.10 -6.60
C ARG A 32 8.03 -1.57 -6.84
N SER A 33 8.85 -1.64 -5.80
CA SER A 33 10.23 -2.14 -5.90
C SER A 33 10.30 -3.57 -6.45
N PHE A 34 9.44 -4.48 -5.98
CA PHE A 34 9.38 -5.84 -6.53
C PHE A 34 8.98 -5.86 -8.01
N LEU A 35 8.04 -4.99 -8.41
CA LEU A 35 7.57 -4.93 -9.79
C LEU A 35 8.63 -4.33 -10.73
N GLU A 36 9.38 -3.32 -10.29
CA GLU A 36 10.50 -2.75 -11.04
C GLU A 36 11.58 -3.80 -11.38
N ASP A 37 11.81 -4.79 -10.49
CA ASP A 37 12.72 -5.91 -10.75
C ASP A 37 12.17 -6.90 -11.80
N LEU A 38 10.83 -6.97 -11.97
CA LEU A 38 10.17 -7.84 -12.95
C LEU A 38 10.02 -7.19 -14.33
N GLY A 39 10.09 -5.87 -14.43
CA GLY A 39 10.00 -5.12 -15.68
C GLY A 39 9.40 -3.73 -15.54
N SER A 40 9.05 -3.13 -16.69
CA SER A 40 8.43 -1.80 -16.72
C SER A 40 6.99 -1.86 -16.21
N ILE A 41 6.68 -1.07 -15.19
CA ILE A 41 5.32 -0.95 -14.64
C ILE A 41 4.43 -0.17 -15.63
N PRO A 42 3.30 -0.74 -16.11
CA PRO A 42 2.37 -0.04 -16.96
C PRO A 42 1.67 1.11 -16.19
N PRO A 43 1.34 2.25 -16.84
CA PRO A 43 0.69 3.37 -16.18
C PRO A 43 -0.63 3.02 -15.47
N GLU A 44 -1.40 2.08 -16.02
CA GLU A 44 -2.65 1.61 -15.44
C GLU A 44 -2.42 0.87 -14.12
N LEU A 45 -1.33 0.11 -14.04
CA LEU A 45 -0.94 -0.59 -12.82
C LEU A 45 -0.40 0.39 -11.78
N GLU A 46 0.44 1.35 -12.17
CA GLU A 46 0.94 2.39 -11.28
C GLU A 46 -0.22 3.16 -10.62
N LYS A 47 -1.24 3.53 -11.42
CA LYS A 47 -2.45 4.18 -10.91
C LYS A 47 -3.19 3.28 -9.92
N LYS A 48 -3.38 2.00 -10.24
CA LYS A 48 -4.04 1.02 -9.36
C LYS A 48 -3.30 0.84 -8.02
N LEU A 49 -1.96 0.83 -8.03
CA LEU A 49 -1.14 0.76 -6.82
C LEU A 49 -1.30 2.00 -5.94
N PHE A 50 -1.35 3.19 -6.56
CA PHE A 50 -1.52 4.45 -5.85
C PHE A 50 -2.91 4.59 -5.20
N GLU A 51 -3.95 4.14 -5.91
CA GLU A 51 -5.35 4.25 -5.45
C GLU A 51 -5.73 3.18 -4.40
N GLU A 52 -5.03 2.04 -4.36
CA GLU A 52 -5.37 0.93 -3.45
C GLU A 52 -5.10 1.30 -1.98
N SER A 53 -6.15 1.37 -1.17
CA SER A 53 -6.12 1.76 0.25
C SER A 53 -6.33 0.58 1.22
N ASP A 54 -6.55 -0.64 0.71
CA ASP A 54 -6.69 -1.84 1.53
C ASP A 54 -5.32 -2.53 1.70
N ALA A 55 -4.80 -2.48 2.95
CA ALA A 55 -3.56 -3.14 3.33
C ALA A 55 -3.58 -4.66 3.10
N THR A 56 -4.75 -5.30 3.16
CA THR A 56 -4.89 -6.73 2.89
C THR A 56 -4.69 -7.03 1.41
N VAL A 57 -5.22 -6.18 0.53
CA VAL A 57 -5.04 -6.28 -0.92
C VAL A 57 -3.58 -6.05 -1.29
N LEU A 58 -2.96 -4.99 -0.79
CA LEU A 58 -1.54 -4.70 -1.01
C LEU A 58 -0.63 -5.84 -0.52
N LYS A 59 -0.91 -6.41 0.67
CA LYS A 59 -0.20 -7.58 1.19
C LYS A 59 -0.37 -8.82 0.32
N ASN A 60 -1.55 -9.04 -0.26
CA ASN A 60 -1.77 -10.12 -1.20
C ASN A 60 -0.98 -9.91 -2.50
N TRP A 61 -1.01 -8.69 -3.04
CA TRP A 61 -0.22 -8.33 -4.22
C TRP A 61 1.29 -8.48 -3.98
N LEU A 62 1.80 -8.11 -2.80
CA LEU A 62 3.19 -8.36 -2.42
C LEU A 62 3.58 -9.85 -2.51
N LYS A 63 2.73 -10.76 -2.02
CA LYS A 63 2.96 -12.21 -2.14
C LYS A 63 2.96 -12.66 -3.59
N ILE A 64 2.05 -12.12 -4.40
CA ILE A 64 1.96 -12.44 -5.83
C ILE A 64 3.22 -11.95 -6.54
N ALA A 65 3.61 -10.68 -6.35
CA ALA A 65 4.81 -10.08 -6.94
C ALA A 65 6.07 -10.88 -6.61
N ALA A 66 6.24 -11.28 -5.34
CA ALA A 66 7.37 -12.11 -4.91
C ALA A 66 7.46 -13.50 -5.56
N THR A 67 6.39 -13.98 -6.20
CA THR A 67 6.33 -15.30 -6.87
C THR A 67 6.14 -15.21 -8.38
N SER A 68 5.93 -14.02 -8.92
CA SER A 68 5.80 -13.78 -10.35
C SER A 68 7.17 -13.66 -11.00
N LYS A 69 7.24 -13.97 -12.30
CA LYS A 69 8.46 -13.88 -13.11
C LYS A 69 8.44 -12.74 -14.12
N SER A 70 7.28 -12.10 -14.31
CA SER A 70 7.13 -10.90 -15.13
C SER A 70 5.97 -10.03 -14.64
N ILE A 71 5.92 -8.80 -15.13
CA ILE A 71 4.80 -7.88 -14.93
C ILE A 71 3.49 -8.47 -15.46
N GLU A 72 3.51 -9.10 -16.63
CA GLU A 72 2.31 -9.69 -17.24
C GLU A 72 1.75 -10.82 -16.38
N GLU A 73 2.61 -11.69 -15.83
CA GLU A 73 2.19 -12.76 -14.92
C GLU A 73 1.57 -12.19 -13.64
N PHE A 74 2.18 -11.14 -13.08
CA PHE A 74 1.62 -10.44 -11.92
C PHE A 74 0.24 -9.87 -12.23
N ILE A 75 0.08 -9.15 -13.34
CA ILE A 75 -1.20 -8.55 -13.75
C ILE A 75 -2.29 -9.62 -13.90
N GLN A 76 -1.97 -10.77 -14.50
CA GLN A 76 -2.92 -11.88 -14.63
C GLN A 76 -3.37 -12.47 -13.29
N LYS A 77 -2.50 -12.49 -12.28
CA LYS A 77 -2.80 -13.05 -10.95
C LYS A 77 -3.56 -12.09 -10.03
N ILE A 78 -3.52 -10.79 -10.29
CA ILE A 78 -4.25 -9.77 -9.51
C ILE A 78 -5.57 -9.30 -10.17
N GLN A 79 -5.91 -9.89 -11.32
CA GLN A 79 -7.21 -9.72 -11.97
C GLN A 79 -8.31 -10.45 -11.19
#